data_AF-A0A0E0KAZ2-F1
#
_entry.id   AF-A0A0E0KAZ2-F1
#
_cell.length_a   1.000
_cell.length_b   1.000
_cell.length_c   1.000
_cell.angle_alpha   90.00
_cell.angle_beta   90.00
_cell.angle_gamma   90.00
#
_symmetry.space_group_name_H-M   'P 1'
#
loop_
_entity.id
_entity.type
_entity.pdbx_description
1 polymer ?
#
loop_
_entity_poly.entity_id
_entity_poly.type
_entity_poly.pdbx_seq_one_letter_code
_entity_poly.pdbx_strand_id
1 'polypeptide(L)'
;MPRSRSSVTVSVIDRSRKPVQEEMALVEENNGMSGGAASFSEEQEALVLKSWAIMKKDSANIALRFFLKIFEVAPSASQMFSFLRNSDVPLEKNPKLKTHAMSVFVMTCEAAAQLRKAGKVTVRDTTLKRLGATHLKYGVGDAHFEVVKFALLDTIKEEVPADMWSPAMKSAWSEAYDHLVAAIKQEMKPAE
;
A
#
# COMPACT_ATOMS: atom_id res chain seq x y z
N MET A 1 44.77 -34.44 -46.29
CA MET A 1 43.55 -34.47 -45.44
C MET A 1 43.24 -33.07 -44.96
N PRO A 2 42.13 -32.44 -45.39
CA PRO A 2 41.57 -31.27 -44.72
C PRO A 2 40.20 -31.61 -44.08
N ARG A 3 40.01 -31.16 -42.84
CA ARG A 3 38.74 -31.03 -42.09
C ARG A 3 38.63 -29.53 -41.79
N SER A 4 37.50 -28.82 -41.75
CA SER A 4 36.08 -29.11 -41.86
C SER A 4 35.37 -27.73 -41.96
N ARG A 5 34.24 -27.66 -42.70
CA ARG A 5 33.00 -26.88 -42.53
C ARG A 5 33.02 -25.65 -41.59
N SER A 6 32.31 -24.53 -41.79
CA SER A 6 31.13 -24.09 -42.56
C SER A 6 31.11 -22.55 -42.35
N SER A 7 30.42 -21.69 -43.10
CA SER A 7 28.96 -21.59 -43.12
C SER A 7 28.58 -20.42 -44.04
N VAL A 8 27.74 -20.70 -45.02
CA VAL A 8 26.85 -19.72 -45.66
C VAL A 8 25.49 -19.95 -45.00
N THR A 9 24.81 -18.90 -44.54
CA THR A 9 23.43 -18.58 -44.96
C THR A 9 22.83 -17.36 -44.25
N VAL A 10 22.16 -16.58 -45.09
CA VAL A 10 21.18 -15.51 -44.92
C VAL A 10 20.06 -15.85 -43.92
N SER A 11 19.61 -14.85 -43.16
CA SER A 11 18.28 -14.80 -42.50
C SER A 11 17.58 -13.53 -43.00
N VAL A 12 16.77 -13.59 -44.07
CA VAL A 12 15.31 -13.84 -44.09
C VAL A 12 14.52 -12.91 -43.15
N ILE A 13 13.88 -11.92 -43.79
CA ILE A 13 12.89 -10.99 -43.24
C ILE A 13 11.59 -11.76 -43.02
N ASP A 14 11.15 -11.87 -41.77
CA ASP A 14 9.85 -12.47 -41.43
C ASP A 14 8.70 -11.48 -41.72
N ARG A 15 7.83 -11.88 -42.66
CA ARG A 15 6.63 -11.17 -43.13
C ARG A 15 5.38 -11.62 -42.37
N SER A 16 5.39 -11.54 -41.05
CA SER A 16 4.19 -11.83 -40.23
C SER A 16 3.94 -10.77 -39.17
N ARG A 17 3.58 -9.55 -39.60
CA ARG A 17 2.79 -8.61 -38.78
C ARG A 17 1.80 -7.88 -39.68
N LYS A 18 0.51 -8.22 -39.56
CA LYS A 18 -0.56 -7.35 -40.05
C LYS A 18 -0.74 -6.20 -39.04
N PRO A 19 -0.88 -4.94 -39.50
CA PRO A 19 -1.11 -3.81 -38.63
C PRO A 19 -2.56 -3.87 -38.11
N VAL A 20 -2.72 -3.84 -36.79
CA VAL A 20 -4.03 -3.86 -36.12
C VAL A 20 -4.53 -2.42 -35.99
N GLN A 21 -5.07 -1.89 -37.07
CA GLN A 21 -5.99 -0.76 -37.03
C GLN A 21 -7.08 -1.06 -38.06
N GLU A 22 -8.33 -0.98 -37.60
CA GLU A 22 -9.58 -0.97 -38.39
C GLU A 22 -10.27 -2.33 -38.63
N GLU A 23 -11.09 -2.78 -37.66
CA GLU A 23 -12.32 -3.52 -37.94
C GLU A 23 -13.44 -3.13 -36.95
N MET A 24 -14.26 -2.20 -37.44
CA MET A 24 -15.72 -2.08 -37.35
C MET A 24 -16.47 -2.12 -36.00
N ALA A 25 -17.30 -1.09 -35.87
CA ALA A 25 -18.31 -0.83 -34.88
C ALA A 25 -19.54 -1.75 -34.97
N LEU A 26 -20.34 -1.67 -33.89
CA LEU A 26 -21.74 -2.09 -33.68
C LEU A 26 -21.98 -3.52 -33.20
N VAL A 27 -22.19 -3.67 -31.89
CA VAL A 27 -23.40 -4.31 -31.34
C VAL A 27 -23.83 -3.54 -30.08
N GLU A 28 -25.11 -3.18 -30.03
CA GLU A 28 -25.77 -2.39 -29.00
C GLU A 28 -26.02 -3.14 -27.68
N GLU A 29 -26.16 -2.33 -26.64
CA GLU A 29 -26.92 -2.48 -25.39
C GLU A 29 -27.12 -3.88 -24.78
N ASN A 30 -26.54 -4.07 -23.59
CA ASN A 30 -27.32 -4.68 -22.53
C ASN A 30 -27.09 -3.99 -21.18
N ASN A 31 -28.24 -3.63 -20.63
CA ASN A 31 -28.51 -2.80 -19.48
C ASN A 31 -27.95 -3.36 -18.16
N GLY A 32 -27.38 -2.47 -17.35
CA GLY A 32 -27.53 -2.55 -15.90
C GLY A 32 -26.37 -3.15 -15.11
N MET A 33 -25.29 -2.40 -14.94
CA MET A 33 -24.62 -2.36 -13.63
C MET A 33 -24.15 -0.92 -13.39
N SER A 34 -25.06 -0.09 -12.88
CA SER A 34 -24.70 1.15 -12.20
C SER A 34 -23.73 0.76 -11.08
N GLY A 35 -22.45 1.05 -11.27
CA GLY A 35 -21.40 0.88 -10.27
C GLY A 35 -21.73 1.74 -9.05
N GLY A 36 -22.50 1.17 -8.12
CA GLY A 36 -22.52 1.65 -6.76
C GLY A 36 -21.09 1.55 -6.24
N ALA A 37 -20.54 2.64 -5.71
CA ALA A 37 -19.25 2.65 -5.05
C ALA A 37 -19.19 1.39 -4.15
N ALA A 38 -18.27 0.48 -4.46
CA ALA A 38 -18.16 -0.79 -3.74
C ALA A 38 -17.88 -0.46 -2.28
N SER A 39 -18.91 -0.55 -1.44
CA SER A 39 -18.78 -0.39 -0.01
C SER A 39 -17.86 -1.49 0.50
N PHE A 40 -16.95 -1.13 1.41
CA PHE A 40 -16.10 -2.10 2.08
C PHE A 40 -16.95 -3.19 2.75
N SER A 41 -16.72 -4.45 2.38
CA SER A 41 -17.60 -5.57 2.70
C SER A 41 -17.36 -6.12 4.11
N GLU A 42 -18.30 -6.93 4.60
CA GLU A 42 -18.16 -7.62 5.88
C GLU A 42 -17.01 -8.64 5.86
N GLU A 43 -16.83 -9.32 4.73
CA GLU A 43 -15.71 -10.23 4.52
C GLU A 43 -14.37 -9.48 4.54
N GLN A 44 -14.28 -8.31 3.89
CA GLN A 44 -13.08 -7.48 3.93
C GLN A 44 -12.76 -7.03 5.37
N GLU A 45 -13.77 -6.57 6.12
CA GLU A 45 -13.59 -6.23 7.54
C GLU A 45 -13.12 -7.43 8.37
N ALA A 46 -13.77 -8.58 8.20
CA ALA A 46 -13.40 -9.80 8.91
C ALA A 46 -11.95 -10.22 8.63
N LEU A 47 -11.47 -10.09 7.38
CA LEU A 47 -10.08 -10.37 7.01
C LEU A 47 -9.09 -9.44 7.73
N VAL A 48 -9.40 -8.15 7.81
CA VAL A 48 -8.56 -7.17 8.52
C VAL A 48 -8.57 -7.44 10.02
N LEU A 49 -9.74 -7.62 10.63
CA LEU A 49 -9.87 -7.83 12.08
C LEU A 49 -9.22 -9.14 12.54
N LYS A 50 -9.41 -10.24 11.79
CA LYS A 50 -8.82 -11.55 12.15
C LYS A 50 -7.30 -11.53 12.09
N SER A 51 -6.73 -10.92 11.05
CA SER A 51 -5.27 -10.83 10.89
C SER A 51 -4.68 -9.86 11.90
N TRP A 52 -5.35 -8.73 12.16
CA TRP A 52 -4.96 -7.81 13.22
C TRP A 52 -4.97 -8.46 14.60
N ALA A 53 -5.95 -9.30 14.91
CA ALA A 53 -6.01 -10.00 16.20
C ALA A 53 -4.80 -10.92 16.46
N ILE A 54 -4.21 -11.48 15.40
CA ILE A 54 -2.97 -12.25 15.49
C ILE A 54 -1.79 -11.32 15.74
N MET A 55 -1.62 -10.32 14.88
CA MET A 55 -0.49 -9.38 14.94
C MET A 55 -0.48 -8.56 16.24
N LYS A 56 -1.64 -8.27 16.84
CA LYS A 56 -1.75 -7.47 18.06
C LYS A 56 -0.92 -8.04 19.23
N LYS A 57 -0.73 -9.37 19.26
CA LYS A 57 0.04 -10.08 20.30
C LYS A 57 1.52 -9.69 20.33
N ASP A 58 2.10 -9.30 19.19
CA ASP A 58 3.50 -8.88 19.05
C ASP A 58 3.60 -7.49 18.38
N SER A 59 2.56 -6.68 18.51
CA SER A 59 2.39 -5.44 17.73
C SER A 59 3.55 -4.46 17.84
N ALA A 60 4.24 -4.39 18.99
CA ALA A 60 5.39 -3.50 19.16
C ALA A 60 6.60 -3.91 18.30
N ASN A 61 6.88 -5.22 18.18
CA ASN A 61 7.98 -5.71 17.37
C ASN A 61 7.60 -5.73 15.88
N ILE A 62 6.36 -6.10 15.55
CA ILE A 62 5.83 -6.01 14.18
C ILE A 62 5.88 -4.57 13.66
N ALA A 63 5.43 -3.61 14.46
CA ALA A 63 5.49 -2.19 14.10
C ALA A 63 6.93 -1.73 13.83
N LEU A 64 7.90 -2.23 14.61
CA LEU A 64 9.31 -1.95 14.34
C LEU A 64 9.77 -2.57 13.01
N ARG A 65 9.49 -3.87 12.76
CA ARG A 65 9.85 -4.56 11.51
C ARG A 65 9.29 -3.84 10.29
N PHE A 66 8.03 -3.40 10.38
CA PHE A 66 7.38 -2.58 9.35
C PHE A 66 8.15 -1.29 9.01
N PHE A 67 8.62 -0.53 10.00
CA PHE A 67 9.36 0.70 9.72
C PHE A 67 10.79 0.45 9.26
N LEU A 68 11.44 -0.62 9.73
CA LEU A 68 12.72 -1.03 9.18
C LEU A 68 12.59 -1.38 7.69
N LYS A 69 11.51 -2.09 7.30
CA LYS A 69 11.19 -2.38 5.89
C LYS A 69 11.04 -1.10 5.05
N ILE A 70 10.36 -0.08 5.57
CA ILE A 70 10.24 1.22 4.89
C ILE A 70 11.63 1.83 4.63
N PHE A 71 12.52 1.79 5.60
CA PHE A 71 13.86 2.36 5.48
C PHE A 71 14.81 1.51 4.62
N GLU A 72 14.56 0.21 4.51
CA GLU A 72 15.26 -0.66 3.56
C GLU A 72 14.88 -0.30 2.11
N VAL A 73 13.57 -0.10 1.85
CA VAL A 73 13.06 0.23 0.52
C VAL A 73 13.37 1.68 0.13
N ALA A 74 13.23 2.61 1.07
CA ALA A 74 13.45 4.04 0.88
C ALA A 74 14.28 4.62 2.03
N PRO A 75 15.62 4.48 2.01
CA PRO A 75 16.49 4.96 3.08
C PRO A 75 16.33 6.45 3.40
N SER A 76 16.04 7.27 2.39
CA SER A 76 15.79 8.70 2.55
C SER A 76 14.58 9.03 3.42
N ALA A 77 13.59 8.14 3.53
CA ALA A 77 12.41 8.34 4.37
C ALA A 77 12.78 8.46 5.85
N SER A 78 13.86 7.81 6.30
CA SER A 78 14.36 7.95 7.67
C SER A 78 14.71 9.39 8.04
N GLN A 79 15.18 10.18 7.06
CA GLN A 79 15.59 11.58 7.26
C GLN A 79 14.41 12.54 7.42
N MET A 80 13.18 12.08 7.13
CA MET A 80 11.96 12.85 7.35
C MET A 80 11.57 12.84 8.83
N PHE A 81 11.99 11.83 9.58
CA PHE A 81 11.78 11.76 11.01
C PHE A 81 12.83 12.61 11.74
N SER A 82 12.40 13.76 12.25
CA SER A 82 13.28 14.70 12.96
C SER A 82 14.03 14.07 14.13
N PHE A 83 13.43 13.07 14.78
CA PHE A 83 14.03 12.31 15.88
C PHE A 83 15.02 11.21 15.45
N LEU A 84 15.21 11.00 14.14
CA LEU A 84 16.18 10.04 13.59
C LEU A 84 17.41 10.72 12.97
N ARG A 85 17.26 11.91 12.36
CA ARG A 85 18.32 12.56 11.55
C ARG A 85 19.71 12.62 12.18
N ASN A 86 19.79 12.85 13.49
CA ASN A 86 21.06 12.96 14.23
C ASN A 86 21.01 12.10 15.50
N SER A 87 20.37 10.94 15.44
CA SER A 87 20.22 10.07 16.61
C SER A 87 21.29 8.98 16.61
N ASP A 88 22.03 8.88 17.72
CA ASP A 88 22.92 7.73 17.98
C ASP A 88 22.14 6.50 18.49
N VAL A 89 20.82 6.64 18.66
CA VAL A 89 19.95 5.56 19.12
C VAL A 89 19.64 4.64 17.93
N PRO A 90 19.98 3.34 18.01
CA PRO A 90 19.57 2.38 16.97
C PRO A 90 18.06 2.44 16.72
N LEU A 91 17.64 2.29 15.46
CA LEU A 91 16.24 2.40 15.05
C LEU A 91 15.31 1.52 15.90
N GLU A 92 15.79 0.32 16.24
CA GLU A 92 15.11 -0.70 17.04
C GLU A 92 14.85 -0.27 18.49
N LYS A 93 15.65 0.67 18.98
CA LYS A 93 15.58 1.21 20.34
C LYS A 93 14.88 2.56 20.40
N ASN A 94 14.49 3.15 19.27
CA ASN A 94 13.85 4.46 19.25
C ASN A 94 12.34 4.39 19.61
N PRO A 95 11.91 4.92 20.77
CA PRO A 95 10.52 4.79 21.21
C PRO A 95 9.55 5.59 20.34
N LYS A 96 9.98 6.73 19.77
CA LYS A 96 9.12 7.57 18.91
C LYS A 96 8.79 6.86 17.60
N LEU A 97 9.75 6.10 17.06
CA LEU A 97 9.53 5.29 15.87
C LEU A 97 8.46 4.23 16.13
N LYS A 98 8.57 3.49 17.25
CA LYS A 98 7.60 2.46 17.63
C LYS A 98 6.18 3.03 17.78
N THR A 99 6.04 4.18 18.44
CA THR A 99 4.74 4.83 18.62
C THR A 99 4.11 5.23 17.29
N HIS A 100 4.90 5.85 16.39
CA HIS A 100 4.39 6.22 15.07
C HIS A 100 4.00 4.98 14.27
N ALA A 101 4.84 3.94 14.29
CA ALA A 101 4.59 2.69 13.59
C ALA A 101 3.31 1.98 14.03
N MET A 102 3.08 1.88 15.34
CA MET A 102 1.84 1.31 15.88
C MET A 102 0.62 2.13 15.47
N SER A 103 0.75 3.45 15.39
CA SER A 103 -0.36 4.34 15.00
C SER A 103 -0.85 4.04 13.59
N VAL A 104 0.06 3.76 12.65
CA VAL A 104 -0.31 3.43 11.26
C VAL A 104 -1.11 2.14 11.19
N PHE A 105 -0.67 1.07 11.87
CA PHE A 105 -1.41 -0.20 11.91
C PHE A 105 -2.80 -0.03 12.53
N VAL A 106 -2.88 0.62 13.70
CA VAL A 106 -4.14 0.81 14.42
C VAL A 106 -5.11 1.64 13.59
N MET A 107 -4.66 2.78 13.05
CA MET A 107 -5.52 3.64 12.24
C MET A 107 -6.00 2.95 10.96
N THR A 108 -5.16 2.12 10.33
CA THR A 108 -5.57 1.36 9.13
C THR A 108 -6.61 0.30 9.49
N CYS A 109 -6.44 -0.40 10.61
CA CYS A 109 -7.43 -1.36 11.11
C CYS A 109 -8.75 -0.67 11.48
N GLU A 110 -8.70 0.50 12.12
CA GLU A 110 -9.89 1.29 12.45
C GLU A 110 -10.58 1.80 11.18
N ALA A 111 -9.82 2.20 10.16
CA ALA A 111 -10.37 2.62 8.87
C ALA A 111 -11.21 1.51 8.22
N ALA A 112 -10.75 0.25 8.25
CA ALA A 112 -11.53 -0.89 7.75
C ALA A 112 -12.92 -1.00 8.43
N ALA A 113 -12.95 -0.94 9.77
CA ALA A 113 -14.20 -0.99 10.52
C ALA A 113 -15.11 0.22 10.24
N GLN A 114 -14.53 1.41 10.09
CA GLN A 114 -15.26 2.63 9.76
C GLN A 114 -15.84 2.60 8.34
N LEU A 115 -15.08 2.08 7.37
CA LEU A 115 -15.55 1.91 6.01
C LEU A 115 -16.74 0.96 5.94
N ARG A 116 -16.69 -0.18 6.65
CA ARG A 116 -17.83 -1.11 6.71
C ARG A 116 -19.08 -0.48 7.34
N LYS A 117 -18.89 0.25 8.45
CA LYS A 117 -20.00 0.79 9.24
C LYS A 117 -20.61 2.07 8.64
N ALA A 118 -19.79 2.94 8.08
CA ALA A 118 -20.16 4.30 7.69
C ALA A 118 -19.90 4.63 6.22
N GLY A 119 -19.30 3.71 5.45
CA GLY A 119 -18.93 3.93 4.04
C GLY A 119 -17.76 4.91 3.84
N LYS A 120 -17.15 5.40 4.92
CA LYS A 120 -16.05 6.37 4.90
C LYS A 120 -15.22 6.30 6.18
N VAL A 121 -14.01 6.82 6.11
CA VAL A 121 -13.17 7.07 7.29
C VAL A 121 -13.80 8.19 8.12
N THR A 122 -13.98 7.93 9.41
CA THR A 122 -14.68 8.80 10.38
C THR A 122 -13.76 9.24 11.53
N VAL A 123 -12.45 9.21 11.30
CA VAL A 123 -11.46 9.82 12.21
C VAL A 123 -11.87 11.28 12.46
N ARG A 124 -11.84 11.71 13.73
CA ARG A 124 -12.25 13.06 14.13
C ARG A 124 -11.55 14.10 13.27
N ASP A 125 -12.29 15.10 12.79
CA ASP A 125 -11.81 16.17 11.90
C ASP A 125 -10.52 16.83 12.41
N THR A 126 -10.49 17.16 13.71
CA THR A 126 -9.29 17.73 14.37
C THR A 126 -8.06 16.83 14.30
N THR A 127 -8.25 15.51 14.34
CA THR A 127 -7.17 14.53 14.18
C THR A 127 -6.71 14.47 12.72
N LEU A 128 -7.63 14.42 11.74
CA LEU A 128 -7.27 14.40 10.31
C LEU A 128 -6.52 15.67 9.91
N LYS A 129 -6.98 16.85 10.34
CA LYS A 129 -6.29 18.14 10.14
C LYS A 129 -4.87 18.13 10.68
N ARG A 130 -4.68 17.64 11.92
CA ARG A 130 -3.35 17.51 12.53
C ARG A 130 -2.46 16.55 11.74
N LEU A 131 -3.00 15.42 11.29
CA LEU A 131 -2.27 14.44 10.49
C LEU A 131 -1.86 15.04 9.14
N GLY A 132 -2.80 15.63 8.39
CA GLY A 132 -2.54 16.27 7.11
C GLY A 132 -1.47 17.36 7.22
N ALA A 133 -1.62 18.28 8.18
CA ALA A 133 -0.62 19.32 8.44
C ALA A 133 0.76 18.77 8.79
N THR A 134 0.82 17.68 9.57
CA THR A 134 2.10 17.03 9.94
C THR A 134 2.77 16.40 8.73
N HIS A 135 2.03 15.61 7.94
CA HIS A 135 2.57 14.94 6.76
C HIS A 135 3.01 15.97 5.70
N LEU A 136 2.24 17.04 5.51
CA LEU A 136 2.60 18.15 4.63
C LEU A 136 3.89 18.85 5.11
N LYS A 137 3.98 19.20 6.39
CA LYS A 137 5.16 19.87 6.99
C LYS A 137 6.45 19.08 6.78
N TYR A 138 6.39 17.76 6.81
CA TYR A 138 7.56 16.89 6.63
C TYR A 138 7.82 16.51 5.17
N GLY A 139 7.03 17.02 4.21
CA GLY A 139 7.22 16.75 2.79
C GLY A 139 6.83 15.32 2.37
N VAL A 140 5.92 14.69 3.12
CA VAL A 140 5.34 13.40 2.71
C VAL A 140 4.53 13.62 1.43
N GLY A 141 4.65 12.68 0.50
CA GLY A 141 4.05 12.75 -0.82
C GLY A 141 3.69 11.36 -1.30
N ASP A 142 3.13 11.26 -2.50
CA ASP A 142 2.53 10.02 -3.00
C ASP A 142 3.48 8.83 -2.98
N ALA A 143 4.72 9.01 -3.43
CA ALA A 143 5.74 7.96 -3.42
C ALA A 143 6.01 7.40 -2.01
N HIS A 144 5.94 8.25 -0.98
CA HIS A 144 6.12 7.81 0.40
C HIS A 144 4.94 6.95 0.87
N PHE A 145 3.71 7.33 0.55
CA PHE A 145 2.52 6.53 0.88
C PHE A 145 2.54 5.16 0.17
N GLU A 146 2.99 5.10 -1.08
CA GLU A 146 3.12 3.82 -1.80
C GLU A 146 4.17 2.89 -1.18
N VAL A 147 5.33 3.44 -0.76
CA VAL A 147 6.35 2.65 -0.04
C VAL A 147 5.80 2.13 1.29
N VAL A 148 5.09 2.98 2.04
CA VAL A 148 4.46 2.59 3.31
C VAL A 148 3.41 1.51 3.08
N LYS A 149 2.58 1.62 2.03
CA LYS A 149 1.60 0.60 1.65
C LYS A 149 2.27 -0.73 1.32
N PHE A 150 3.32 -0.71 0.51
CA PHE A 150 4.09 -1.90 0.18
C PHE A 150 4.63 -2.57 1.44
N ALA A 151 5.33 -1.81 2.29
CA ALA A 151 5.93 -2.34 3.51
C ALA A 151 4.89 -2.86 4.51
N LEU A 152 3.72 -2.22 4.59
CA LEU A 152 2.60 -2.64 5.42
C LEU A 152 2.10 -4.02 4.98
N LEU A 153 1.78 -4.17 3.69
CA LEU A 153 1.25 -5.41 3.14
C LEU A 153 2.27 -6.56 3.21
N ASP A 154 3.55 -6.27 2.97
CA ASP A 154 4.62 -7.26 3.08
C ASP A 154 4.81 -7.72 4.53
N THR A 155 4.78 -6.79 5.48
CA THR A 155 4.84 -7.12 6.90
C THR A 155 3.64 -7.97 7.31
N ILE A 156 2.42 -7.60 6.94
CA ILE A 156 1.22 -8.40 7.28
C ILE A 156 1.35 -9.82 6.74
N LYS A 157 1.83 -9.99 5.49
CA LYS A 157 2.06 -11.30 4.87
C LYS A 157 3.03 -12.16 5.67
N GLU A 158 4.09 -11.58 6.22
CA GLU A 158 5.10 -12.29 7.01
C GLU A 158 4.61 -12.67 8.42
N GLU A 159 3.70 -11.88 8.99
CA GLU A 159 3.26 -12.03 10.38
C GLU A 159 2.01 -12.89 10.57
N VAL A 160 1.18 -13.04 9.52
CA VAL A 160 0.02 -13.93 9.56
C VAL A 160 0.43 -15.36 9.19
N PRO A 161 -0.29 -16.38 9.68
CA PRO A 161 -0.13 -17.76 9.20
C PRO A 161 -0.24 -17.83 7.67
N ALA A 162 0.61 -18.64 7.04
CA ALA A 162 0.71 -18.70 5.58
C ALA A 162 -0.59 -19.12 4.88
N ASP A 163 -1.41 -19.94 5.54
CA ASP A 163 -2.74 -20.37 5.09
C ASP A 163 -3.82 -19.28 5.22
N MET A 164 -3.56 -18.25 6.04
CA MET A 164 -4.45 -17.11 6.22
C MET A 164 -4.23 -16.02 5.17
N TRP A 165 -2.99 -15.85 4.71
CA TRP A 165 -2.67 -14.85 3.69
C TRP A 165 -3.32 -15.20 2.35
N SER A 166 -4.00 -14.23 1.76
CA SER A 166 -4.72 -14.42 0.49
C SER A 166 -4.77 -13.11 -0.31
N PRO A 167 -5.00 -13.18 -1.63
CA PRO A 167 -5.23 -11.99 -2.44
C PRO A 167 -6.37 -11.11 -1.89
N ALA A 168 -7.43 -11.73 -1.35
CA ALA A 168 -8.54 -11.02 -0.73
C ALA A 168 -8.10 -10.25 0.53
N MET A 169 -7.27 -10.87 1.40
CA MET A 169 -6.74 -10.18 2.58
C MET A 169 -5.84 -9.01 2.20
N LYS A 170 -4.98 -9.21 1.19
CA LYS A 170 -4.14 -8.14 0.64
C LYS A 170 -5.00 -6.97 0.15
N SER A 171 -6.07 -7.25 -0.60
CA SER A 171 -7.00 -6.22 -1.10
C SER A 171 -7.68 -5.48 0.05
N ALA A 172 -8.20 -6.20 1.04
CA ALA A 172 -8.89 -5.59 2.18
C ALA A 172 -7.99 -4.61 2.96
N TRP A 173 -6.75 -5.00 3.25
CA TRP A 173 -5.78 -4.09 3.89
C TRP A 173 -5.37 -2.93 3.00
N SER A 174 -5.18 -3.19 1.70
CA SER A 174 -4.85 -2.16 0.70
C SER A 174 -5.94 -1.08 0.65
N GLU A 175 -7.20 -1.48 0.51
CA GLU A 175 -8.34 -0.57 0.41
C GLU A 175 -8.53 0.23 1.70
N ALA A 176 -8.44 -0.41 2.87
CA ALA A 176 -8.51 0.28 4.14
C ALA A 176 -7.40 1.36 4.27
N TYR A 177 -6.19 1.03 3.85
CA TYR A 177 -5.07 1.96 3.82
C TYR A 177 -5.30 3.12 2.84
N ASP A 178 -5.74 2.82 1.62
CA ASP A 178 -5.96 3.81 0.56
C ASP A 178 -7.00 4.85 0.97
N HIS A 179 -8.10 4.41 1.58
CA HIS A 179 -9.13 5.31 2.10
C HIS A 179 -8.65 6.17 3.27
N LEU A 180 -7.80 5.63 4.15
CA LEU A 180 -7.18 6.40 5.22
C LEU A 180 -6.24 7.47 4.64
N VAL A 181 -5.39 7.09 3.68
CA VAL A 181 -4.46 8.02 3.01
C VAL A 181 -5.24 9.10 2.26
N ALA A 182 -6.33 8.75 1.56
CA ALA A 182 -7.18 9.72 0.89
C ALA A 182 -7.74 10.76 1.88
N ALA A 183 -8.22 10.32 3.05
CA ALA A 183 -8.70 11.21 4.10
C ALA A 183 -7.58 12.12 4.65
N ILE A 184 -6.36 11.61 4.83
CA ILE A 184 -5.22 12.43 5.27
C ILE A 184 -4.83 13.45 4.19
N LYS A 185 -4.75 13.04 2.92
CA LYS A 185 -4.39 13.89 1.78
C LYS A 185 -5.37 15.04 1.58
N GLN A 186 -6.66 14.84 1.88
CA GLN A 186 -7.65 15.93 1.85
C GLN A 186 -7.32 17.09 2.79
N GLU A 187 -6.59 16.80 3.87
CA GLU A 187 -6.11 17.76 4.87
C GLU A 187 -4.62 18.13 4.68
N MET A 188 -3.93 17.60 3.67
CA MET A 188 -2.55 17.99 3.29
C MET A 188 -2.57 19.25 2.42
N LYS A 189 -3.25 20.29 2.89
CA LYS A 189 -3.36 21.59 2.22
C LYS A 189 -2.62 22.65 3.05
N PRO A 190 -2.06 23.70 2.43
CA PRO A 190 -1.66 24.89 3.17
C PRO A 190 -2.83 25.38 4.03
N ALA A 191 -2.56 25.88 5.23
CA ALA A 191 -3.60 26.51 6.02
C ALA A 191 -4.15 27.70 5.22
N GLU A 192 -5.48 27.74 5.02
CA GLU A 192 -6.20 28.91 4.52
C GLU A 192 -6.15 30.07 5.54
#